data_AF-A0A068VLN8-F1
#
_entry.id   AF-A0A068VLN8-F1
#
_cell.length_a   1.000
_cell.length_b   1.000
_cell.length_c   1.000
_cell.angle_alpha   90.00
_cell.angle_beta   90.00
_cell.angle_gamma   90.00
#
_symmetry.space_group_name_H-M   'P 1'
#
loop_
_entity.id
_entity.type
_entity.pdbx_description
1 polymer ?
#
loop_
_entity_poly.entity_id
_entity_poly.type
_entity_poly.pdbx_seq_one_letter_code
_entity_poly.pdbx_strand_id
1 'polypeptide(L)'
;MSPPRLKVYEGVPPPYDKTKRMVIPDALKVLRLQAGHKYCLLGGLSSEVGWNYADTIRELEAKRKKRDLAEELMLAARSLNPPSSPTKFHQAGAR
;
A
#
# COMPACT_ATOMS: atom_id res chain seq x y z
N MET A 1 -0.48 -20.12 -23.64
CA MET A 1 -1.18 -20.41 -22.37
C MET A 1 -1.45 -19.07 -21.68
N SER A 2 -2.72 -18.71 -21.44
CA SER A 2 -3.06 -17.43 -20.79
C SER A 2 -2.58 -17.44 -19.32
N PRO A 3 -2.05 -16.33 -18.78
CA PRO A 3 -1.75 -16.26 -17.35
C PRO A 3 -3.01 -16.45 -16.51
N PRO A 4 -2.87 -17.02 -15.28
CA PRO A 4 -3.98 -17.17 -14.35
C PRO A 4 -4.55 -15.80 -13.97
N ARG A 5 -5.87 -15.73 -13.84
CA ARG A 5 -6.59 -14.48 -13.55
C ARG A 5 -6.45 -14.02 -12.09
N LEU A 6 -6.27 -14.95 -11.16
CA LEU A 6 -6.12 -14.66 -9.73
C LEU A 6 -4.64 -14.70 -9.33
N LYS A 7 -4.21 -13.69 -8.56
CA LYS A 7 -2.89 -13.60 -7.94
C LYS A 7 -3.07 -13.22 -6.48
N VAL A 8 -2.37 -13.90 -5.58
CA VAL A 8 -2.45 -13.68 -4.12
C VAL A 8 -1.03 -13.58 -3.57
N TYR A 9 -0.80 -12.61 -2.69
CA TYR A 9 0.49 -12.34 -2.07
C TYR A 9 0.28 -12.03 -0.58
N GLU A 10 1.24 -12.41 0.25
CA GLU A 10 1.31 -11.96 1.64
C GLU A 10 2.21 -10.71 1.71
N GLY A 11 1.65 -9.60 2.19
CA GLY A 11 2.22 -8.26 2.01
C GLY A 11 1.84 -7.62 0.66
N VAL A 12 2.38 -6.43 0.38
CA VAL A 12 2.08 -5.67 -0.84
C VAL A 12 3.34 -5.52 -1.69
N PRO A 13 3.61 -6.46 -2.62
CA PRO A 13 4.81 -6.42 -3.43
C PRO A 13 4.72 -5.39 -4.57
N PRO A 14 5.87 -4.95 -5.11
CA PRO A 14 5.90 -4.21 -6.36
C PRO A 14 5.26 -5.01 -7.52
N PRO A 15 4.47 -4.37 -8.42
CA PRO A 15 4.16 -2.95 -8.53
C PRO A 15 2.88 -2.50 -7.78
N TYR A 16 2.28 -3.38 -6.98
CA TYR A 16 0.98 -3.12 -6.34
C TYR A 16 1.07 -2.19 -5.14
N ASP A 17 2.28 -1.97 -4.62
CA ASP A 17 2.57 -1.02 -3.54
C ASP A 17 2.18 0.42 -3.89
N LYS A 18 2.30 0.81 -5.16
CA LYS A 18 1.93 2.14 -5.67
C LYS A 18 0.49 2.24 -6.19
N THR A 19 -0.18 1.11 -6.34
CA THR A 19 -1.53 1.07 -6.90
C THR A 19 -2.56 1.30 -5.80
N LYS A 20 -3.65 2.04 -6.10
CA LYS A 20 -4.75 2.22 -5.15
C LYS A 20 -5.36 0.86 -4.82
N ARG A 21 -5.26 0.45 -3.55
CA ARG A 21 -5.88 -0.77 -3.03
C ARG A 21 -7.36 -0.52 -2.79
N MET A 22 -8.19 -1.36 -3.38
CA MET A 22 -9.64 -1.32 -3.19
C MET A 22 -10.04 -2.24 -2.04
N VAL A 23 -11.05 -1.83 -1.28
CA VAL A 23 -11.62 -2.61 -0.18
C VAL A 23 -13.00 -3.08 -0.60
N ILE A 24 -13.28 -4.37 -0.45
CA ILE A 24 -14.61 -4.95 -0.68
C ILE A 24 -15.36 -4.89 0.65
N PRO A 25 -16.41 -4.06 0.81
CA PRO A 25 -17.07 -3.86 2.10
C PRO A 25 -17.67 -5.14 2.68
N ASP A 26 -18.21 -6.03 1.83
CA ASP A 26 -18.82 -7.28 2.27
C ASP A 26 -17.84 -8.31 2.84
N ALA A 27 -16.53 -8.12 2.60
CA ALA A 27 -15.48 -8.96 3.17
C ALA A 27 -14.92 -8.40 4.50
N LEU A 28 -15.36 -7.21 4.95
CA LEU A 28 -14.81 -6.58 6.14
C LEU A 28 -15.34 -7.25 7.43
N LYS A 29 -14.41 -7.80 8.22
CA LYS A 29 -14.70 -8.38 9.54
C LYS A 29 -15.54 -7.47 10.42
N VAL A 30 -15.22 -6.18 10.50
CA VAL A 30 -15.92 -5.21 11.38
C VAL A 30 -17.39 -5.02 10.99
N LEU A 31 -17.74 -5.24 9.72
CA LEU A 31 -19.11 -5.12 9.23
C LEU A 31 -19.88 -6.44 9.30
N ARG A 32 -19.18 -7.58 9.31
CA ARG A 32 -19.80 -8.91 9.21
C ARG A 32 -19.83 -9.68 10.53
N LEU A 33 -18.87 -9.43 11.42
CA LEU A 33 -18.73 -10.14 12.69
C LEU A 33 -19.21 -9.27 13.85
N GLN A 34 -20.12 -9.80 14.67
CA GLN A 34 -20.59 -9.12 15.88
C GLN A 34 -19.47 -8.98 16.92
N ALA A 35 -19.56 -7.92 17.73
CA ALA A 35 -18.65 -7.71 18.83
C ALA A 35 -18.70 -8.90 19.82
N GLY A 36 -17.54 -9.32 20.31
CA GLY A 36 -17.41 -10.45 21.24
C GLY A 36 -17.19 -11.82 20.58
N HIS A 37 -17.41 -11.95 19.27
CA HIS A 37 -17.13 -13.22 18.58
C HIS A 37 -15.64 -13.39 18.30
N LYS A 38 -15.12 -14.60 18.57
CA LYS A 38 -13.71 -14.94 18.34
C LYS A 38 -13.43 -15.08 16.84
N TYR A 39 -12.23 -14.69 16.43
CA TYR A 39 -11.73 -14.83 15.07
C TYR A 39 -10.25 -15.18 15.11
N CYS A 40 -9.75 -15.74 14.00
CA CYS A 40 -8.35 -16.05 13.82
C CYS A 40 -7.74 -15.11 12.78
N LEU A 41 -6.47 -14.77 12.96
CA LEU A 41 -5.67 -14.09 11.94
C LEU A 41 -4.94 -15.15 11.13
N LEU A 42 -5.12 -15.13 9.81
CA LEU A 42 -4.47 -16.09 8.91
C LEU A 42 -2.96 -16.16 9.14
N GLY A 43 -2.29 -15.02 9.27
CA GLY A 43 -0.84 -14.99 9.54
C GLY A 43 -0.42 -15.67 10.85
N GLY A 44 -1.26 -15.62 11.89
CA GLY A 44 -1.01 -16.32 13.16
C GLY A 44 -1.14 -17.83 12.98
N LEU A 45 -2.26 -18.28 12.41
CA LEU A 45 -2.49 -19.69 12.11
C LEU A 45 -1.39 -20.26 11.20
N SER A 46 -1.02 -19.53 10.14
CA SER A 46 0.02 -19.96 9.20
C SER A 46 1.35 -20.18 9.92
N SER A 47 1.71 -19.31 10.86
CA SER A 47 2.95 -19.45 11.64
C SER A 47 2.91 -20.68 12.56
N GLU A 48 1.77 -20.96 13.18
CA GLU A 48 1.57 -22.15 14.02
C GLU A 48 1.68 -23.47 13.23
N VAL A 49 1.29 -23.47 11.95
CA VAL A 49 1.39 -24.66 11.09
C VAL A 49 2.72 -24.76 10.31
N GLY A 50 3.74 -23.99 10.71
CA GLY A 50 5.10 -24.13 10.20
C GLY A 50 5.44 -23.21 9.01
N TRP A 51 4.68 -22.15 8.77
CA TRP A 51 5.04 -21.14 7.77
C TRP A 51 6.10 -20.16 8.31
N ASN A 52 7.32 -20.25 7.78
CA ASN A 52 8.49 -19.57 8.34
C ASN A 52 8.70 -18.11 7.86
N TYR A 53 7.88 -17.61 6.95
CA TYR A 53 8.12 -16.30 6.32
C TYR A 53 7.47 -15.11 7.05
N ALA A 54 6.80 -15.36 8.18
CA ALA A 54 6.06 -14.34 8.94
C ALA A 54 6.95 -13.14 9.34
N ASP A 55 8.17 -13.39 9.84
CA ASP A 55 9.08 -12.34 10.28
C ASP A 55 9.67 -11.54 9.12
N THR A 56 10.03 -12.22 8.03
CA THR A 56 10.51 -11.57 6.80
C THR A 56 9.47 -10.62 6.22
N ILE A 57 8.20 -11.06 6.16
CA ILE A 57 7.11 -10.24 5.63
C ILE A 57 6.83 -9.05 6.55
N ARG A 58 6.91 -9.25 7.88
CA ARG A 58 6.75 -8.17 8.85
C ARG A 58 7.80 -7.07 8.64
N GLU A 59 9.05 -7.45 8.43
CA GLU A 59 10.14 -6.50 8.17
C GLU A 59 9.94 -5.74 6.86
N LEU A 60 9.60 -6.46 5.78
CA LEU A 60 9.38 -5.87 4.46
C LEU A 60 8.18 -4.91 4.45
N GLU A 61 7.08 -5.27 5.11
CA GLU A 61 5.90 -4.40 5.23
C GLU A 61 6.17 -3.17 6.10
N ALA A 62 7.01 -3.29 7.13
CA ALA A 62 7.45 -2.13 7.91
C ALA A 62 8.27 -1.15 7.06
N LYS A 63 9.19 -1.65 6.23
CA LYS A 63 9.94 -0.82 5.27
C LYS A 63 9.01 -0.16 4.25
N ARG A 64 8.05 -0.91 3.70
CA ARG A 64 7.05 -0.38 2.75
C ARG A 64 6.23 0.75 3.36
N LYS A 65 5.64 0.55 4.54
CA LYS A 65 4.82 1.57 5.23
C LYS A 65 5.60 2.84 5.55
N LYS A 66 6.88 2.73 5.92
CA LYS A 66 7.75 3.90 6.15
C LYS A 66 7.95 4.72 4.87
N ARG A 67 8.17 4.05 3.74
CA ARG A 67 8.29 4.71 2.43
C ARG A 67 6.98 5.39 2.03
N ASP A 68 5.85 4.70 2.15
CA ASP A 68 4.54 5.27 1.80
C ASP A 68 4.23 6.52 2.64
N LEU A 69 4.49 6.47 3.96
CA LEU A 69 4.30 7.62 4.85
C LEU A 69 5.22 8.79 4.48
N ALA A 70 6.47 8.52 4.13
CA ALA A 70 7.41 9.55 3.69
C ALA A 70 6.96 10.22 2.39
N GLU A 71 6.46 9.43 1.43
CA GLU A 71 5.92 9.95 0.17
C GLU A 71 4.67 10.80 0.39
N GLU A 72 3.76 10.35 1.25
CA GLU A 72 2.56 11.11 1.64
C GLU A 72 2.91 12.44 2.32
N LEU A 73 3.88 12.42 3.26
CA LEU A 73 4.39 13.62 3.92
C LEU A 73 5.02 14.60 2.92
N MET A 74 5.82 14.10 1.96
CA MET A 74 6.43 14.93 0.92
C MET A 74 5.39 15.58 0.01
N LEU A 75 4.35 14.82 -0.40
CA LEU A 75 3.24 15.35 -1.18
C LEU A 75 2.46 16.42 -0.42
N ALA A 76 2.19 16.19 0.87
CA ALA A 76 1.54 17.17 1.74
C ALA A 76 2.39 18.45 1.89
N ALA A 77 3.69 18.32 2.13
CA ALA A 77 4.61 19.45 2.24
C ALA A 77 4.67 20.29 0.95
N ARG A 78 4.62 19.65 -0.23
CA ARG A 78 4.56 20.35 -1.53
C ARG A 78 3.26 21.13 -1.72
N SER A 79 2.15 20.67 -1.15
CA SER A 79 0.88 21.39 -1.24
C SER A 79 0.87 22.69 -0.40
N LEU A 80 1.60 22.69 0.72
CA LEU A 80 1.72 23.84 1.62
C LEU A 80 2.71 24.90 1.11
N ASN A 81 3.78 24.47 0.43
CA ASN A 81 4.78 25.36 -0.16
C ASN A 81 4.84 25.14 -1.68
N PRO A 82 3.88 25.69 -2.45
CA PRO A 82 3.93 25.62 -3.90
C PRO A 82 5.22 26.31 -4.40
N PRO A 83 5.89 25.78 -5.43
CA PRO A 83 7.09 26.41 -5.99
C PRO A 83 6.78 27.85 -6.39
N SER A 84 7.58 28.79 -5.90
CA SER A 84 7.33 30.25 -5.92
C SER A 84 7.39 30.90 -7.30
N SER A 85 7.55 30.14 -8.37
CA SER A 85 7.48 30.68 -9.72
C SER A 85 7.16 29.60 -10.75
N PRO A 86 6.31 29.87 -11.75
CA PRO A 86 6.34 29.10 -12.98
C PRO A 86 7.74 29.30 -13.58
N THR A 87 8.43 28.20 -13.86
CA THR A 87 9.66 28.22 -14.66
C THR A 87 9.40 29.11 -15.86
N LYS A 88 10.15 30.20 -15.99
CA LYS A 88 9.96 31.16 -17.08
C LYS A 88 10.00 30.38 -18.40
N PHE A 89 8.86 30.27 -19.08
CA PHE A 89 8.84 30.00 -20.51
C PHE A 89 9.71 31.09 -21.13
N HIS A 90 10.89 30.70 -21.63
CA HIS A 90 11.74 31.61 -22.37
C HIS A 90 10.94 32.01 -23.62
N GLN A 91 10.38 33.22 -23.63
CA GLN A 91 10.02 33.88 -24.88
C GLN A 91 11.31 34.10 -25.64
N ALA A 92 11.52 33.32 -26.69
CA ALA A 92 12.44 33.63 -27.78
C ALA A 92 11.82 33.00 -29.02
N GLY A 93 11.38 33.71 -30.04
CA GLY A 93 11.31 35.13 -30.30
C GLY A 93 10.64 35.22 -31.67
N ALA A 94 9.77 36.20 -31.87
CA ALA A 94 9.23 36.50 -33.18
C ALA A 94 10.36 36.89 -34.12
N ARG A 95 10.54 36.11 -35.20
CA ARG A 95 10.92 36.57 -36.55
C ARG A 95 10.29 35.62 -37.56
#